data_AF-A0A0S2SNV7-F1
#
_entry.id   AF-A0A0S2SNV7-F1
#
_cell.length_a   1.000
_cell.length_b   1.000
_cell.length_c   1.000
_cell.angle_alpha   90.00
_cell.angle_beta   90.00
_cell.angle_gamma   90.00
#
_symmetry.space_group_name_H-M   'P 1'
#
loop_
_entity.id
_entity.type
_entity.pdbx_description
1 polymer ?
#
loop_
_entity_poly.entity_id
_entity_poly.type
_entity_poly.pdbx_seq_one_letter_code
_entity_poly.pdbx_strand_id
1 'polypeptide(L)'
;MATVEVIFSPERALDYRAGQYLILRSPVTDTRFYFSIASAPLPGGQIVIQIGGVEAGAPAYGLVAELRLAHYAHCEGIGGDASLRESDRPLVMIAGGSGYTYARALLMEELRSGRNRSLTLIWGASRSSALYEYEWLHHLAQGVERLTVIPVVLEGEPPPGGHRGNLLEVTYGLGLDFPRSDLYVCGRPEMVRKCRAQMVARWQLDPGHFYSDVQ
;
A
#
# COMPACT_ATOMS: atom_id res chain seq x y z
N MET A 1 -6.63 -15.47 -6.21
CA MET A 1 -6.63 -14.05 -6.64
C MET A 1 -5.31 -13.67 -7.25
N ALA A 2 -5.31 -13.44 -8.56
CA ALA A 2 -4.18 -12.81 -9.25
C ALA A 2 -4.20 -11.29 -8.99
N THR A 3 -3.01 -10.71 -8.79
CA THR A 3 -2.79 -9.26 -8.87
C THR A 3 -2.18 -8.98 -10.23
N VAL A 4 -2.68 -7.95 -10.91
CA VAL A 4 -2.15 -7.50 -12.20
C VAL A 4 -1.50 -6.14 -12.01
N GLU A 5 -0.22 -6.03 -12.34
CA GLU A 5 0.45 -4.74 -12.45
C GLU A 5 0.13 -4.12 -13.82
N VAL A 6 -0.24 -2.84 -13.81
CA VAL A 6 -0.50 -2.06 -15.03
C VAL A 6 0.36 -0.81 -14.99
N ILE A 7 1.08 -0.58 -16.09
CA ILE A 7 1.95 0.58 -16.27
C ILE A 7 1.33 1.47 -17.33
N PHE A 8 1.01 2.71 -16.97
CA PHE A 8 0.47 3.72 -17.87
C PHE A 8 1.55 4.73 -18.25
N SER A 9 1.55 5.14 -19.52
CA SER A 9 2.28 6.32 -20.00
C SER A 9 1.24 7.41 -20.30
N PRO A 10 1.04 8.38 -19.40
CA PRO A 10 -0.02 9.36 -19.58
C PRO A 10 0.32 10.33 -20.72
N GLU A 11 -0.67 10.74 -21.51
CA GLU A 11 -0.49 11.69 -22.63
C GLU A 11 0.02 13.06 -22.17
N ARG A 12 -0.25 13.41 -20.92
CA ARG A 12 0.24 14.60 -20.24
C ARG A 12 0.87 14.19 -18.94
N ALA A 13 1.94 14.89 -18.54
CA ALA A 13 2.53 14.68 -17.23
C ALA A 13 1.49 14.87 -16.14
N LEU A 14 1.40 13.89 -15.25
CA LEU A 14 0.54 13.93 -14.09
C LEU A 14 1.41 14.23 -12.87
N ASP A 15 1.13 15.36 -12.21
CA ASP A 15 1.77 15.71 -10.95
C ASP A 15 1.03 14.98 -9.82
N TYR A 16 1.73 14.07 -9.15
CA TYR A 16 1.18 13.29 -8.06
C TYR A 16 2.25 13.02 -7.00
N ARG A 17 1.81 12.63 -5.81
CA ARG A 17 2.66 12.25 -4.68
C ARG A 17 2.42 10.80 -4.32
N ALA A 18 3.46 10.12 -3.83
CA ALA A 18 3.30 8.80 -3.24
C ALA A 18 2.22 8.80 -2.16
N GLY A 19 1.28 7.87 -2.26
CA GLY A 19 0.09 7.79 -1.40
C GLY A 19 -1.21 8.27 -2.06
N GLN A 20 -1.15 8.86 -3.25
CA GLN A 20 -2.34 9.23 -4.03
C GLN A 20 -2.88 8.06 -4.86
N TYR A 21 -4.13 8.19 -5.34
CA TYR A 21 -4.81 7.21 -6.17
C TYR A 21 -5.23 7.79 -7.53
N LEU A 22 -5.33 6.93 -8.54
CA LEU A 22 -5.94 7.23 -9.83
C LEU A 22 -7.43 6.90 -9.83
N ILE A 23 -8.20 7.72 -10.55
CA ILE A 23 -9.62 7.49 -10.85
C ILE A 23 -9.73 7.06 -12.31
N LEU A 24 -10.03 5.78 -12.54
CA LEU A 24 -10.26 5.23 -13.88
C LEU A 24 -11.77 5.06 -14.11
N ARG A 25 -12.25 5.39 -15.31
CA ARG A 25 -13.64 5.16 -15.71
C ARG A 25 -13.71 4.13 -16.82
N SER A 26 -14.54 3.12 -16.65
CA SER A 26 -14.87 2.18 -17.72
C SER A 26 -15.75 2.89 -18.76
N PRO A 27 -15.34 2.95 -20.05
CA PRO A 27 -16.16 3.52 -21.10
C PRO A 27 -17.37 2.65 -21.46
N VAL A 28 -17.38 1.38 -21.05
CA VAL A 28 -18.46 0.42 -21.34
C VAL A 28 -19.55 0.51 -20.27
N THR A 29 -19.17 0.57 -19.00
CA THR A 29 -20.10 0.46 -17.87
C THR A 29 -20.35 1.78 -17.13
N ASP A 30 -19.60 2.83 -17.47
CA ASP A 30 -19.56 4.11 -16.75
C ASP A 30 -19.06 4.03 -15.29
N THR A 31 -18.59 2.85 -14.87
CA THR A 31 -18.13 2.61 -13.50
C THR A 31 -16.80 3.31 -13.24
N ARG A 32 -16.69 3.96 -12.08
CA ARG A 32 -15.43 4.51 -11.56
C ARG A 32 -14.70 3.51 -10.69
N PHE A 33 -13.39 3.41 -10.90
CA PHE A 33 -12.48 2.58 -10.14
C PHE A 33 -11.37 3.43 -9.54
N TYR A 34 -11.06 3.17 -8.29
CA TYR A 34 -10.06 3.91 -7.52
C TYR A 34 -8.89 2.98 -7.22
N PHE A 35 -7.70 3.32 -7.71
CA PHE A 35 -6.49 2.53 -7.50
C PHE A 35 -5.38 3.38 -6.93
N SER A 36 -4.90 3.02 -5.74
CA SER A 36 -3.68 3.60 -5.20
C SER A 36 -2.55 3.45 -6.23
N ILE A 37 -1.80 4.53 -6.43
CA ILE A 37 -0.63 4.51 -7.29
C ILE A 37 0.45 3.75 -6.55
N ALA A 38 0.99 2.70 -7.17
CA ALA A 38 1.96 1.76 -6.58
C ALA A 38 3.40 2.28 -6.55
N SER A 39 3.64 3.44 -7.14
CA SER A 39 4.97 4.01 -7.41
C SER A 39 5.06 5.44 -6.90
N ALA A 40 6.22 5.83 -6.39
CA ALA A 40 6.63 7.23 -6.33
C ALA A 40 6.73 7.82 -7.76
N PRO A 41 6.63 9.15 -7.95
CA PRO A 41 6.83 9.79 -9.25
C PRO A 41 8.09 9.28 -9.96
N LEU A 42 7.91 8.68 -11.13
CA LEU A 42 8.99 8.09 -11.92
C LEU A 42 9.57 9.12 -12.89
N PRO A 43 10.89 9.13 -13.13
CA PRO A 43 11.54 10.09 -14.05
C PRO A 43 10.97 10.07 -15.48
N GLY A 44 10.40 8.94 -15.92
CA GLY A 44 9.75 8.80 -17.24
C GLY A 44 8.27 9.18 -17.27
N GLY A 45 7.70 9.70 -16.18
CA GLY A 45 6.28 10.06 -16.09
C GLY A 45 5.30 8.87 -16.09
N GLN A 46 5.82 7.64 -16.08
CA GLN A 46 5.01 6.43 -16.01
C GLN A 46 4.32 6.32 -14.65
N ILE A 47 3.12 5.76 -14.66
CA ILE A 47 2.36 5.47 -13.44
C ILE A 47 2.11 3.98 -13.36
N VAL A 48 2.44 3.41 -12.20
CA VAL A 48 2.20 1.99 -11.91
C VAL A 48 1.00 1.87 -10.97
N ILE A 49 0.05 1.00 -11.30
CA ILE A 49 -1.01 0.56 -10.38
C ILE A 49 -1.00 -0.96 -10.24
N GLN A 50 -1.56 -1.45 -9.14
CA GLN A 50 -1.70 -2.89 -8.88
C GLN A 50 -3.18 -3.20 -8.65
N ILE A 51 -3.76 -3.97 -9.56
CA ILE A 51 -5.17 -4.37 -9.53
C ILE A 51 -5.25 -5.77 -8.91
N GLY A 52 -5.67 -5.83 -7.64
CA GLY A 52 -5.90 -7.09 -6.94
C GLY A 52 -7.30 -7.67 -7.22
N GLY A 53 -7.48 -8.96 -6.91
CA GLY A 53 -8.80 -9.60 -6.96
C GLY A 53 -9.34 -9.80 -8.39
N VAL A 54 -8.44 -9.97 -9.37
CA VAL A 54 -8.81 -10.18 -10.77
C VAL A 54 -9.30 -11.62 -10.95
N GLU A 55 -10.58 -11.84 -10.71
CA GLU A 55 -11.26 -13.14 -10.84
C GLU A 55 -12.56 -12.98 -11.63
N ALA A 56 -12.98 -14.02 -12.35
CA ALA A 56 -14.17 -13.96 -13.20
C ALA A 56 -15.41 -13.53 -12.38
N GLY A 57 -16.14 -12.54 -12.88
CA GLY A 57 -17.31 -11.94 -12.21
C GLY A 57 -17.00 -10.76 -11.29
N ALA A 58 -15.73 -10.48 -10.98
CA ALA A 58 -15.36 -9.26 -10.26
C ALA A 58 -15.36 -8.04 -11.21
N PRO A 59 -15.80 -6.85 -10.76
CA PRO A 59 -15.71 -5.62 -11.57
C PRO A 59 -14.29 -5.32 -12.07
N ALA A 60 -13.27 -5.61 -11.25
CA ALA A 60 -11.86 -5.45 -11.63
C ALA A 60 -11.44 -6.35 -12.80
N TYR A 61 -12.08 -7.52 -12.99
CA TYR A 61 -11.82 -8.39 -14.12
C TYR A 61 -12.29 -7.77 -15.44
N GLY A 62 -13.48 -7.17 -15.44
CA GLY A 62 -14.01 -6.45 -16.60
C GLY A 62 -13.10 -5.29 -17.01
N LEU A 63 -12.67 -4.48 -16.03
CA LEU A 63 -11.73 -3.39 -16.29
C LEU A 63 -10.40 -3.89 -16.86
N VAL A 64 -9.80 -4.95 -16.29
CA VAL A 64 -8.54 -5.49 -16.82
C VAL A 64 -8.70 -6.02 -18.24
N ALA A 65 -9.83 -6.65 -18.58
CA ALA A 65 -10.13 -7.07 -19.94
C ALA A 65 -10.27 -5.87 -20.89
N GLU A 66 -10.97 -4.81 -20.48
CA GLU A 66 -11.07 -3.56 -21.23
C GLU A 66 -9.70 -2.94 -21.50
N LEU A 67 -8.86 -2.81 -20.46
CA LEU A 67 -7.50 -2.27 -20.59
C LEU A 67 -6.62 -3.07 -21.56
N ARG A 68 -6.74 -4.41 -21.54
CA ARG A 68 -6.00 -5.29 -22.45
C ARG A 68 -6.43 -5.16 -23.91
N LEU A 69 -7.73 -4.94 -24.16
CA LEU A 69 -8.27 -4.83 -25.51
C LEU A 69 -8.08 -3.43 -26.09
N ALA A 70 -8.30 -2.40 -25.28
CA ALA A 70 -8.27 -1.01 -25.72
C ALA A 70 -6.84 -0.45 -25.80
N HIS A 71 -5.91 -0.93 -24.98
CA HIS A 71 -4.56 -0.38 -24.80
C HIS A 71 -4.51 1.08 -24.31
N TYR A 72 -5.63 1.62 -23.81
CA TYR A 72 -5.70 2.90 -23.13
C TYR A 72 -6.70 2.84 -21.97
N ALA A 73 -6.62 3.82 -21.06
CA ALA A 73 -7.54 3.99 -19.95
C ALA A 73 -8.10 5.41 -19.95
N HIS A 74 -9.38 5.58 -19.59
CA HIS A 74 -9.93 6.90 -19.31
C HIS A 74 -9.63 7.27 -17.86
N CYS A 75 -8.64 8.16 -17.66
CA CYS A 75 -8.30 8.71 -16.36
C CYS A 75 -9.10 10.00 -16.13
N GLU A 76 -9.94 10.02 -15.08
CA GLU A 76 -10.68 11.23 -14.69
C GLU A 76 -9.84 12.14 -13.78
N GLY A 77 -8.78 11.62 -13.15
CA GLY A 77 -7.87 12.41 -12.34
C GLY A 77 -7.11 11.62 -11.28
N ILE A 78 -6.46 12.38 -10.40
CA ILE A 78 -5.73 11.90 -9.22
C ILE A 78 -6.41 12.46 -7.98
N GLY A 79 -6.49 11.66 -6.92
CA GLY A 79 -7.03 12.08 -5.64
C GLY A 79 -6.26 11.52 -4.45
N GLY A 80 -6.67 11.96 -3.25
CA GLY A 80 -6.12 11.51 -1.97
C GLY A 80 -5.11 12.50 -1.38
N ASP A 81 -5.18 12.65 -0.05
CA ASP A 81 -4.37 13.59 0.73
C ASP A 81 -3.39 12.89 1.69
N ALA A 82 -3.42 11.55 1.71
CA ALA A 82 -2.60 10.72 2.57
C ALA A 82 -1.21 10.49 1.96
N SER A 83 -0.58 11.57 1.47
CA SER A 83 0.78 11.50 0.96
C SER A 83 1.79 11.41 2.09
N LEU A 84 2.98 10.91 1.78
CA LEU A 84 4.10 10.88 2.72
C LEU A 84 4.40 12.29 3.27
N ARG A 85 4.49 12.40 4.59
CA ARG A 85 4.88 13.62 5.31
C ARG A 85 6.39 13.65 5.50
N GLU A 86 6.95 14.84 5.35
CA GLU A 86 8.35 15.11 5.70
C GLU A 86 8.49 15.10 7.21
N SER A 87 9.31 14.20 7.72
CA SER A 87 9.48 13.93 9.15
C SER A 87 10.69 13.03 9.37
N ASP A 88 11.39 13.23 10.48
CA ASP A 88 12.48 12.36 10.94
C ASP A 88 11.99 11.26 11.91
N ARG A 89 10.69 11.24 12.23
CA ARG A 89 10.09 10.21 13.09
C ARG A 89 10.13 8.85 12.38
N PRO A 90 10.36 7.74 13.09
CA PRO A 90 10.22 6.39 12.55
C PRO A 90 8.96 6.22 11.72
N LEU A 91 9.07 5.60 10.55
CA LEU A 91 7.95 5.35 9.66
C LEU A 91 7.45 3.92 9.84
N VAL A 92 6.20 3.77 10.28
CA VAL A 92 5.55 2.46 10.42
C VAL A 92 4.38 2.37 9.44
N MET A 93 4.46 1.42 8.52
CA MET A 93 3.43 1.13 7.53
C MET A 93 2.74 -0.19 7.87
N ILE A 94 1.41 -0.16 8.00
CA ILE A 94 0.58 -1.35 8.28
C ILE A 94 -0.35 -1.55 7.08
N ALA A 95 -0.08 -2.58 6.29
CA ALA A 95 -0.79 -2.87 5.05
C ALA A 95 -1.58 -4.17 5.14
N GLY A 96 -2.88 -4.11 4.90
CA GLY A 96 -3.75 -5.28 4.78
C GLY A 96 -4.10 -5.59 3.32
N GLY A 97 -3.73 -6.78 2.83
CA GLY A 97 -4.06 -7.24 1.48
C GLY A 97 -3.52 -6.31 0.40
N SER A 98 -4.40 -5.82 -0.48
CA SER A 98 -4.06 -4.86 -1.54
C SER A 98 -3.69 -3.46 -1.04
N GLY A 99 -3.88 -3.16 0.26
CA GLY A 99 -3.34 -1.93 0.85
C GLY A 99 -1.82 -1.80 0.67
N TYR A 100 -1.12 -2.92 0.44
CA TYR A 100 0.29 -2.93 0.09
C TYR A 100 0.66 -1.98 -1.06
N THR A 101 -0.20 -1.82 -2.06
CA THR A 101 0.05 -0.90 -3.18
C THR A 101 0.37 0.52 -2.70
N TYR A 102 -0.41 1.03 -1.73
CA TYR A 102 -0.20 2.33 -1.11
C TYR A 102 1.08 2.35 -0.28
N ALA A 103 1.28 1.36 0.59
CA ALA A 103 2.48 1.29 1.44
C ALA A 103 3.77 1.18 0.62
N ARG A 104 3.75 0.43 -0.48
CA ARG A 104 4.86 0.28 -1.42
C ARG A 104 5.26 1.63 -2.01
N ALA A 105 4.30 2.45 -2.46
CA ALA A 105 4.60 3.76 -3.01
C ALA A 105 5.29 4.66 -1.97
N LEU A 106 4.79 4.68 -0.74
CA LEU A 106 5.38 5.44 0.37
C LEU A 106 6.80 4.96 0.72
N LEU A 107 7.00 3.64 0.78
CA LEU A 107 8.31 3.04 1.04
C LEU A 107 9.32 3.46 -0.04
N MET A 108 8.94 3.38 -1.32
CA MET A 108 9.84 3.74 -2.41
C MET A 108 10.16 5.23 -2.44
N GLU A 109 9.19 6.09 -2.15
CA GLU A 109 9.43 7.53 -1.99
C GLU A 109 10.43 7.81 -0.87
N GLU A 110 10.23 7.19 0.31
CA GLU A 110 11.09 7.39 1.47
C GLU A 110 12.51 6.88 1.24
N LEU A 111 12.67 5.76 0.52
CA LEU A 111 13.99 5.24 0.13
C LEU A 111 14.72 6.17 -0.85
N ARG A 112 13.99 6.86 -1.73
CA ARG A 112 14.56 7.83 -2.69
C ARG A 112 14.87 9.20 -2.08
N SER A 113 14.18 9.57 -1.00
CA SER A 113 14.30 10.89 -0.37
C SER A 113 15.67 11.19 0.27
N GLY A 114 16.50 10.17 0.49
CA GLY A 114 17.79 10.29 1.16
C GLY A 114 17.71 10.48 2.68
N ARG A 115 16.50 10.56 3.26
CA ARG A 115 16.31 10.62 4.72
C ARG A 115 16.74 9.32 5.40
N ASN A 116 17.24 9.43 6.62
CA ASN A 116 17.77 8.29 7.39
C ASN A 116 16.95 8.01 8.65
N ARG A 117 15.63 7.84 8.50
CA ARG A 117 14.75 7.32 9.56
C ARG A 117 14.54 5.82 9.44
N SER A 118 14.23 5.17 10.56
CA SER A 118 13.85 3.75 10.56
C SER A 118 12.52 3.53 9.84
N LEU A 119 12.44 2.44 9.08
CA LEU A 119 11.29 2.05 8.27
C LEU A 119 10.83 0.66 8.70
N THR A 120 9.54 0.52 8.98
CA THR A 120 8.92 -0.78 9.25
C THR A 120 7.70 -0.96 8.39
N LEU A 121 7.69 -1.98 7.54
CA LEU A 121 6.53 -2.40 6.76
C LEU A 121 5.98 -3.70 7.32
N ILE A 122 4.73 -3.69 7.78
CA ILE A 122 4.01 -4.87 8.24
C ILE A 122 2.93 -5.18 7.21
N TRP A 123 3.07 -6.29 6.49
CA TRP A 123 2.14 -6.66 5.41
C TRP A 123 1.35 -7.92 5.77
N GLY A 124 0.07 -7.73 6.07
CA GLY A 124 -0.86 -8.81 6.38
C GLY A 124 -1.64 -9.31 5.17
N ALA A 125 -1.70 -10.63 4.98
CA ALA A 125 -2.53 -11.27 3.98
C ALA A 125 -3.20 -12.55 4.50
N SER A 126 -4.11 -13.14 3.72
CA SER A 126 -4.77 -14.38 4.11
C SER A 126 -3.79 -15.55 4.16
N ARG A 127 -2.89 -15.65 3.18
CA ARG A 127 -1.89 -16.71 3.01
C ARG A 127 -0.63 -16.14 2.35
N SER A 128 0.47 -16.86 2.41
CA SER A 128 1.77 -16.44 1.84
C SER A 128 1.71 -16.15 0.34
N SER A 129 0.89 -16.87 -0.42
CA SER A 129 0.70 -16.62 -1.86
C SER A 129 0.03 -15.28 -2.19
N ALA A 130 -0.64 -14.65 -1.22
CA ALA A 130 -1.23 -13.32 -1.37
C ALA A 130 -0.22 -12.20 -1.06
N LEU A 131 0.96 -12.53 -0.54
CA LEU A 131 2.09 -11.61 -0.37
C LEU A 131 2.95 -11.60 -1.64
N TYR A 132 2.33 -11.20 -2.76
CA TYR A 132 2.84 -11.41 -4.11
C TYR A 132 4.19 -10.75 -4.44
N GLU A 133 4.63 -9.76 -3.66
CA GLU A 133 5.91 -9.07 -3.81
C GLU A 133 6.88 -9.33 -2.63
N TYR A 134 6.57 -10.28 -1.76
CA TYR A 134 7.35 -10.48 -0.54
C TYR A 134 8.81 -10.84 -0.79
N GLU A 135 9.09 -11.69 -1.78
CA GLU A 135 10.46 -12.10 -2.09
C GLU A 135 11.34 -10.90 -2.48
N TRP A 136 10.79 -9.98 -3.28
CA TRP A 136 11.47 -8.75 -3.66
C TRP A 136 11.67 -7.82 -2.45
N LEU A 137 10.65 -7.63 -1.61
CA LEU A 137 10.78 -6.83 -0.38
C LEU A 137 11.79 -7.42 0.60
N HIS A 138 11.84 -8.74 0.72
CA HIS A 138 12.77 -9.44 1.59
C HIS A 138 14.21 -9.20 1.14
N HIS A 139 14.48 -9.31 -0.16
CA HIS A 139 15.77 -8.95 -0.74
C HIS A 139 16.11 -7.47 -0.54
N LEU A 140 15.15 -6.58 -0.76
CA LEU A 140 15.34 -5.14 -0.55
C LEU A 140 15.74 -4.83 0.90
N ALA A 141 15.08 -5.45 1.88
CA ALA A 141 15.37 -5.25 3.30
C ALA A 141 16.78 -5.73 3.69
N GLN A 142 17.31 -6.77 3.05
CA GLN A 142 18.69 -7.21 3.27
C GLN A 142 19.74 -6.18 2.83
N GLY A 143 19.41 -5.35 1.83
CA GLY A 143 20.30 -4.29 1.33
C GLY A 143 20.12 -2.94 2.01
N VAL A 144 19.12 -2.78 2.89
CA VAL A 144 18.77 -1.51 3.52
C VAL A 144 18.64 -1.70 5.04
N GLU A 145 19.71 -1.44 5.79
CA GLU A 145 19.80 -1.69 7.24
C GLU A 145 18.66 -1.04 8.05
N ARG A 146 18.19 0.13 7.62
CA ARG A 146 17.09 0.87 8.28
C ARG A 146 15.69 0.34 7.96
N LEU A 147 15.56 -0.67 7.08
CA LEU A 147 14.29 -1.22 6.62
C LEU A 147 14.02 -2.59 7.25
N THR A 148 12.88 -2.71 7.93
CA THR A 148 12.35 -3.98 8.41
C THR A 148 11.04 -4.30 7.68
N VAL A 149 10.93 -5.50 7.11
CA VAL A 149 9.72 -6.00 6.45
C VAL A 149 9.22 -7.21 7.22
N ILE A 150 7.96 -7.15 7.67
CA ILE A 150 7.33 -8.16 8.54
C ILE A 150 6.08 -8.68 7.84
N PRO A 151 6.14 -9.87 7.21
CA PRO A 151 4.97 -10.49 6.61
C PRO A 151 4.11 -11.16 7.68
N VAL A 152 2.79 -10.99 7.58
CA VAL A 152 1.83 -11.62 8.49
C VAL A 152 0.79 -12.39 7.67
N VAL A 153 0.56 -13.65 8.02
CA VAL A 153 -0.45 -14.48 7.35
C VAL A 153 -1.51 -14.97 8.34
N LEU A 154 -2.78 -14.97 7.93
CA LEU A 154 -3.85 -15.55 8.76
C LEU A 154 -3.75 -17.09 8.78
N GLU A 155 -3.48 -17.69 7.62
CA GLU A 155 -3.51 -19.12 7.40
C GLU A 155 -2.27 -19.63 6.69
N GLY A 156 -1.88 -20.87 7.02
CA GLY A 156 -0.69 -21.52 6.46
C GLY A 156 0.60 -21.07 7.14
N GLU A 157 1.71 -21.47 6.53
CA GLU A 157 3.06 -21.17 7.01
C GLU A 157 3.50 -19.78 6.54
N PRO A 158 3.88 -18.86 7.44
CA PRO A 158 4.43 -17.57 7.04
C PRO A 158 5.74 -17.72 6.27
N PRO A 159 6.08 -16.79 5.37
CA PRO A 159 7.40 -16.76 4.75
C PRO A 159 8.49 -16.37 5.78
N PRO A 160 9.79 -16.49 5.45
CA PRO A 160 10.89 -16.22 6.39
C PRO A 160 10.76 -14.85 7.07
N GLY A 161 11.00 -14.78 8.39
CA GLY A 161 10.84 -13.54 9.17
C GLY A 161 9.39 -13.13 9.44
N GLY A 162 8.43 -14.01 9.11
CA GLY A 162 7.01 -13.75 9.24
C GLY A 162 6.34 -14.30 10.48
N HIS A 163 5.11 -13.85 10.66
CA HIS A 163 4.24 -14.27 11.75
C HIS A 163 2.93 -14.84 11.22
N ARG A 164 2.35 -15.77 11.98
CA ARG A 164 0.99 -16.25 11.76
C ARG A 164 0.05 -15.58 12.78
N GLY A 165 -1.07 -15.05 12.31
CA GLY A 165 -2.11 -14.49 13.17
C GLY A 165 -2.83 -13.28 12.57
N ASN A 166 -3.63 -12.61 13.39
CA ASN A 166 -4.28 -11.38 13.01
C ASN A 166 -3.22 -10.26 12.85
N LEU A 167 -3.26 -9.53 11.72
CA LEU A 167 -2.31 -8.45 11.42
C LEU A 167 -2.16 -7.45 12.57
N LEU A 168 -3.26 -6.98 13.15
CA LEU A 168 -3.21 -5.96 14.21
C LEU A 168 -2.66 -6.54 15.51
N GLU A 169 -3.11 -7.74 15.90
CA GLU A 169 -2.62 -8.41 17.12
C GLU A 169 -1.11 -8.67 17.06
N VAL A 170 -0.63 -9.17 15.91
CA VAL A 170 0.81 -9.33 15.66
C VAL A 170 1.51 -7.98 15.75
N THR A 171 1.00 -6.96 15.05
CA THR A 171 1.58 -5.61 15.05
C THR A 171 1.75 -5.06 16.46
N TYR A 172 0.75 -5.22 17.31
CA TYR A 172 0.77 -4.75 18.70
C TYR A 172 1.79 -5.48 19.57
N GLY A 173 2.15 -6.71 19.21
CA GLY A 173 3.15 -7.53 19.90
C GLY A 173 4.60 -7.27 19.48
N LEU A 174 4.85 -6.48 18.45
CA LEU A 174 6.20 -6.24 17.90
C LEU A 174 7.08 -5.31 18.76
N GLY A 175 6.53 -4.68 19.80
CA GLY A 175 7.29 -3.79 20.68
C GLY A 175 7.73 -2.47 20.02
N LEU A 176 7.04 -2.03 18.96
CA LEU A 176 7.33 -0.76 18.29
C LEU A 176 6.89 0.45 19.15
N ASP A 177 7.67 1.52 19.08
CA ASP A 177 7.36 2.80 19.74
C ASP A 177 6.39 3.63 18.87
N PHE A 178 5.12 3.18 18.81
CA PHE A 178 4.09 3.85 18.03
C PHE A 178 3.94 5.35 18.34
N PRO A 179 3.92 5.80 19.61
CA PRO A 179 3.70 7.22 19.94
C PRO A 179 4.75 8.16 19.38
N ARG A 180 5.95 7.66 19.07
CA ARG A 180 7.05 8.42 18.46
C ARG A 180 7.19 8.20 16.96
N SER A 181 6.31 7.39 16.36
CA SER A 181 6.33 7.06 14.94
C SER A 181 5.31 7.88 14.14
N ASP A 182 5.48 7.95 12.84
CA ASP A 182 4.42 8.27 11.87
C ASP A 182 3.80 6.95 11.37
N LEU A 183 2.49 6.79 11.55
CA LEU A 183 1.78 5.56 11.19
C LEU A 183 0.99 5.75 9.91
N TYR A 184 1.24 4.89 8.92
CA TYR A 184 0.49 4.81 7.68
C TYR A 184 -0.23 3.48 7.61
N VAL A 185 -1.56 3.51 7.73
CA VAL A 185 -2.38 2.29 7.83
C VAL A 185 -3.32 2.21 6.63
N CYS A 186 -3.28 1.12 5.89
CA CYS A 186 -4.01 0.95 4.63
C CYS A 186 -4.57 -0.47 4.50
N GLY A 187 -5.75 -0.62 3.90
CA GLY A 187 -6.44 -1.90 3.78
C GLY A 187 -7.94 -1.77 4.00
N ARG A 188 -8.60 -2.83 4.50
CA ARG A 188 -10.05 -2.79 4.72
C ARG A 188 -10.44 -1.67 5.72
N PRO A 189 -11.50 -0.87 5.46
CA PRO A 189 -11.89 0.24 6.33
C PRO A 189 -12.09 -0.14 7.80
N GLU A 190 -12.66 -1.33 8.05
CA GLU A 190 -12.86 -1.83 9.41
C GLU A 190 -11.52 -2.04 10.15
N MET A 191 -10.50 -2.55 9.46
CA MET A 191 -9.17 -2.77 10.02
C MET A 191 -8.51 -1.42 10.36
N VAL A 192 -8.58 -0.45 9.44
CA VAL A 192 -8.03 0.90 9.65
C VAL A 192 -8.69 1.57 10.86
N ARG A 193 -10.03 1.53 10.94
CA ARG A 193 -10.78 2.10 12.08
C ARG A 193 -10.41 1.44 13.41
N LYS A 194 -10.33 0.11 13.44
CA LYS A 194 -9.91 -0.64 14.63
C LYS A 194 -8.48 -0.29 15.04
N CYS A 195 -7.56 -0.18 14.09
CA CYS A 195 -6.19 0.21 14.34
C CYS A 195 -6.11 1.63 14.93
N ARG A 196 -6.77 2.61 14.31
CA ARG A 196 -6.82 4.00 14.81
C ARG A 196 -7.32 4.07 16.25
N ALA A 197 -8.44 3.41 16.54
CA ALA A 197 -9.03 3.41 17.88
C ALA A 197 -8.08 2.84 18.93
N GLN A 198 -7.40 1.73 18.62
CA GLN A 198 -6.45 1.09 19.54
C GLN A 198 -5.17 1.91 19.71
N MET A 199 -4.61 2.49 18.63
CA MET A 199 -3.42 3.34 18.69
C MET A 199 -3.63 4.56 19.58
N VAL A 200 -4.79 5.20 19.49
CA VAL A 200 -5.15 6.33 20.37
C VAL A 200 -5.41 5.86 21.80
N ALA A 201 -6.24 4.83 22.00
CA ALA A 201 -6.68 4.44 23.34
C ALA A 201 -5.58 3.78 24.19
N ARG A 202 -4.75 2.92 23.59
CA ARG A 202 -3.77 2.11 24.31
C ARG A 202 -2.36 2.68 24.25
N TRP A 203 -1.95 3.23 23.11
CA TRP A 203 -0.61 3.79 22.94
C TRP A 203 -0.58 5.31 23.08
N GLN A 204 -1.72 6.00 23.18
CA GLN A 204 -1.76 7.47 23.26
C GLN A 204 -1.07 8.13 22.05
N LEU A 205 -1.15 7.48 20.88
CA LEU A 205 -0.67 8.08 19.64
C LEU A 205 -1.45 9.38 19.38
N ASP A 206 -0.73 10.47 19.11
CA ASP A 206 -1.33 11.70 18.61
C ASP A 206 -2.02 11.40 17.26
N PRO A 207 -3.34 11.65 17.12
CA PRO A 207 -4.07 11.44 15.88
C PRO A 207 -3.46 12.15 14.66
N GLY A 208 -2.71 13.24 14.86
CA GLY A 208 -1.97 13.94 13.82
C GLY A 208 -0.85 13.12 13.17
N HIS A 209 -0.42 12.04 13.81
CA HIS A 209 0.60 11.10 13.32
C HIS A 209 0.01 9.77 12.83
N PHE A 210 -1.30 9.69 12.63
CA PHE A 210 -2.00 8.54 12.02
C PHE A 210 -2.60 8.93 10.67
N TYR A 211 -2.06 8.34 9.60
CA TYR A 211 -2.44 8.58 8.21
C TYR A 211 -3.06 7.32 7.58
N SER A 212 -4.03 7.50 6.69
CA SER A 212 -4.66 6.39 5.95
C SER A 212 -5.21 6.90 4.62
N ASP A 213 -5.15 6.04 3.60
CA ASP A 213 -5.81 6.23 2.30
C ASP A 213 -7.31 5.95 2.35
N VAL A 214 -7.80 5.39 3.46
CA VAL A 214 -9.21 5.10 3.71
C VAL A 214 -9.76 6.08 4.74
N GLN A 215 -10.89 6.71 4.41
CA GLN A 215 -11.66 7.56 5.31
C GLN A 215 -12.53 6.75 6.27
#